data_AF-A0AAU6D074-F1
#
_entry.id   AF-A0AAU6D074-F1
#
_cell.length_a   1.000
_cell.length_b   1.000
_cell.length_c   1.000
_cell.angle_alpha   90.00
_cell.angle_beta   90.00
_cell.angle_gamma   90.00
#
_symmetry.space_group_name_H-M   'P 1'
#
loop_
_entity.id
_entity.type
_entity.pdbx_description
1 polymer ?
#
loop_
_entity_poly.entity_id
_entity_poly.type
_entity_poly.pdbx_seq_one_letter_code
_entity_poly.pdbx_strand_id
1 'polypeptide(L)'
;MSTRYITLEWPWRVIDNSTNFRWDGTFSLPHGEFHAEWVPYQLEPAAPELRAGDVCTISIPPTRLYVGHYEKYDPPRNLGWIPAPTAGIFVVPPENADQEDAGCMLYLGGADPIRVYPVED
;
A
#
# COMPACT_ATOMS: atom_id res chain seq x y z
N MET A 1 13.28 -16.51 -11.60
CA MET A 1 13.79 -16.02 -10.29
C MET A 1 12.64 -16.12 -9.29
N SER A 2 12.89 -16.48 -8.03
CA SER A 2 11.83 -16.64 -7.03
C SER A 2 11.50 -15.27 -6.43
N THR A 3 10.24 -14.85 -6.55
CA THR A 3 9.71 -13.66 -5.89
C THR A 3 9.74 -13.90 -4.38
N ARG A 4 10.50 -13.07 -3.65
CA ARG A 4 10.52 -13.08 -2.19
C ARG A 4 9.73 -11.89 -1.68
N TYR A 5 9.03 -12.09 -0.58
CA TYR A 5 8.34 -11.02 0.13
C TYR A 5 8.85 -10.98 1.56
N ILE A 6 8.81 -9.80 2.16
CA ILE A 6 8.84 -9.66 3.61
C ILE A 6 7.42 -9.36 4.07
N THR A 7 7.04 -9.91 5.20
CA THR A 7 5.74 -9.66 5.82
C THR A 7 5.99 -8.90 7.12
N LEU A 8 5.27 -7.80 7.28
CA LEU A 8 5.40 -6.89 8.41
C LEU A 8 4.07 -6.81 9.16
N GLU A 9 4.14 -6.60 10.47
CA GLU A 9 3.01 -6.04 11.21
C GLU A 9 2.79 -4.61 10.70
N TRP A 10 1.59 -4.34 10.16
CA TRP A 10 1.33 -3.07 9.51
C TRP A 10 1.07 -1.97 10.55
N PRO A 11 1.82 -0.86 10.52
CA PRO A 11 1.86 0.07 11.65
C PRO A 11 0.64 0.99 11.76
N TRP A 12 -0.16 1.14 10.70
CA TRP A 12 -1.19 2.18 10.64
C TRP A 12 -2.58 1.66 10.99
N ARG A 13 -2.94 0.46 10.53
CA ARG A 13 -4.32 -0.05 10.60
C ARG A 13 -4.53 -0.93 11.82
N VAL A 14 -5.77 -0.98 12.30
CA VAL A 14 -6.16 -1.88 13.39
C VAL A 14 -7.12 -2.93 12.85
N ILE A 15 -6.97 -4.19 13.27
CA ILE A 15 -7.85 -5.29 12.87
C ILE A 15 -9.28 -5.02 13.33
N ASP A 16 -10.25 -5.16 12.42
CA ASP A 16 -11.67 -5.06 12.75
C ASP A 16 -12.30 -6.45 12.93
N ASN A 17 -12.39 -6.87 14.20
CA ASN A 17 -12.98 -8.15 14.58
C ASN A 17 -14.51 -8.19 14.49
N SER A 18 -15.18 -7.08 14.17
CA SER A 18 -16.64 -7.02 14.04
C SER A 18 -17.15 -7.50 12.67
N THR A 19 -16.25 -7.77 11.73
CA THR A 19 -16.57 -8.00 10.32
C THR A 19 -16.29 -9.43 9.86
N ASN A 20 -16.90 -9.81 8.74
CA ASN A 20 -16.60 -11.10 8.09
C ASN A 20 -15.28 -11.07 7.28
N PHE A 21 -14.71 -9.89 7.05
CA PHE A 21 -13.41 -9.74 6.40
C PHE A 21 -12.30 -9.91 7.44
N ARG A 22 -11.35 -10.81 7.15
CA ARG A 22 -10.27 -11.14 8.09
C ARG A 22 -8.94 -10.70 7.53
N TRP A 23 -8.59 -9.45 7.81
CA TRP A 23 -7.20 -9.02 7.71
C TRP A 23 -6.48 -9.36 9.02
N ASP A 24 -5.30 -9.93 8.93
CA ASP A 24 -4.55 -10.46 10.07
C ASP A 24 -3.57 -9.45 10.69
N GLY A 25 -3.63 -8.19 10.26
CA GLY A 25 -2.73 -7.14 10.73
C GLY A 25 -1.43 -7.04 9.94
N THR A 26 -1.21 -7.90 8.95
CA THR A 26 0.06 -7.96 8.23
C THR A 26 0.00 -7.39 6.82
N PHE A 27 1.13 -6.92 6.31
CA PHE A 27 1.28 -6.47 4.94
C PHE A 27 2.56 -7.06 4.34
N SER A 28 2.46 -7.57 3.12
CA SER A 28 3.60 -8.15 2.41
C SER A 28 4.16 -7.15 1.41
N LEU A 29 5.47 -6.92 1.50
CA LEU A 29 6.21 -6.03 0.61
C LEU A 29 7.23 -6.82 -0.22
N PRO A 30 7.48 -6.40 -1.47
CA PRO A 30 8.49 -7.03 -2.32
C PRO A 30 9.88 -6.98 -1.68
N HIS A 31 10.59 -8.11 -1.66
CA HIS A 31 11.97 -8.21 -1.18
C HIS A 31 12.96 -8.08 -2.36
N GLY A 32 13.46 -6.87 -2.62
CA GLY A 32 14.50 -6.60 -3.65
C GLY A 32 14.03 -5.76 -4.84
N GLU A 33 14.86 -5.63 -5.87
CA GLU A 33 14.66 -4.69 -6.99
C GLU A 33 13.82 -5.24 -8.16
N PHE A 34 13.63 -6.56 -8.26
CA PHE A 34 12.94 -7.18 -9.39
C PHE A 34 11.61 -7.81 -8.95
N HIS A 35 10.56 -7.00 -8.89
CA HIS A 35 9.20 -7.44 -8.64
C HIS A 35 8.26 -6.89 -9.69
N ALA A 36 7.28 -7.71 -10.09
CA ALA A 36 6.25 -7.28 -11.04
C ALA A 36 5.29 -6.26 -10.42
N GLU A 37 5.13 -6.29 -9.09
CA GLU A 37 4.23 -5.41 -8.35
C GLU A 37 5.03 -4.24 -7.77
N TRP A 38 4.66 -3.02 -8.16
CA TRP A 38 5.19 -1.79 -7.59
C TRP A 38 4.35 -1.36 -6.37
N VAL A 39 5.01 -0.84 -5.34
CA VAL A 39 4.36 -0.26 -4.15
C VAL A 39 5.04 1.05 -3.76
N PRO A 40 4.31 2.04 -3.20
CA PRO A 40 4.89 3.34 -2.83
C PRO A 40 5.59 3.34 -1.46
N TYR A 41 5.76 2.18 -0.83
CA TYR A 41 6.28 2.07 0.53
C TYR A 41 7.80 1.90 0.53
N GLN A 42 8.49 2.72 1.32
CA GLN A 42 9.92 2.58 1.56
C GLN A 42 10.18 2.08 2.98
N LEU A 43 11.12 1.14 3.08
CA LEU A 43 11.57 0.55 4.33
C LEU A 43 12.95 1.03 4.71
N GLU A 44 13.13 1.30 6.00
CA GLU A 44 14.41 1.64 6.61
C GLU A 44 14.60 0.77 7.87
N PRO A 45 15.56 -0.18 7.90
CA PRO A 45 16.45 -0.60 6.81
C PRO A 45 15.74 -1.21 5.59
N ALA A 46 16.42 -1.25 4.45
CA ALA A 46 15.87 -1.82 3.22
C ALA A 46 15.55 -3.32 3.36
N ALA A 47 14.59 -3.83 2.58
CA ALA A 47 14.11 -5.21 2.67
C ALA A 47 15.23 -6.30 2.65
N PRO A 48 16.29 -6.20 1.83
CA PRO A 48 17.37 -7.20 1.82
C PRO A 48 18.23 -7.23 3.08
N GLU A 49 18.18 -6.18 3.90
CA GLU A 49 18.95 -6.05 5.15
C GLU A 49 18.16 -6.56 6.36
N LEU A 50 16.84 -6.73 6.21
CA LEU A 50 15.95 -7.17 7.27
C LEU A 50 15.95 -8.69 7.45
N ARG A 51 15.76 -9.12 8.69
CA ARG A 51 15.52 -10.50 9.10
C ARG A 51 14.22 -10.60 9.89
N ALA A 52 13.69 -11.82 10.01
CA ALA A 52 12.50 -12.06 10.81
C ALA A 52 12.73 -11.64 12.27
N GLY A 53 11.84 -10.81 12.79
CA GLY A 53 11.93 -10.25 14.14
C GLY A 53 12.61 -8.88 14.22
N ASP A 54 13.21 -8.38 13.14
CA ASP A 54 13.75 -7.03 13.09
C ASP A 54 12.64 -5.97 13.08
N VAL A 55 12.98 -4.77 13.57
CA VAL A 55 12.11 -3.59 13.50
C VAL A 55 12.56 -2.73 12.32
N CYS A 56 11.60 -2.23 11.55
CA CYS A 56 11.84 -1.27 10.47
C CYS A 56 10.88 -0.09 10.56
N THR A 57 11.26 1.01 9.91
CA THR A 57 10.36 2.14 9.67
C THR A 57 9.76 2.01 8.28
N ILE A 58 8.45 2.27 8.18
CA ILE A 58 7.74 2.36 6.90
C ILE A 58 7.42 3.81 6.62
N SER A 59 7.76 4.27 5.42
CA SER A 59 7.46 5.63 4.94
C SER A 59 6.83 5.62 3.57
N ILE A 60 6.22 6.75 3.21
CA ILE A 60 5.64 6.99 1.89
C ILE A 60 6.27 8.28 1.37
N PRO A 61 7.34 8.22 0.57
CA PRO A 61 7.97 9.41 0.05
C PRO A 61 7.02 10.16 -0.91
N PRO A 62 7.08 11.51 -0.96
CA PRO A 62 6.36 12.27 -1.97
C PRO A 62 6.70 11.77 -3.38
N THR A 63 5.71 11.26 -4.10
CA THR A 63 5.90 10.61 -5.41
C THR A 63 4.87 11.15 -6.40
N ARG A 64 5.29 11.45 -7.63
CA ARG A 64 4.38 11.80 -8.74
C ARG A 64 3.94 10.52 -9.44
N LEU A 65 2.64 10.32 -9.57
CA LEU A 65 2.04 9.09 -10.09
C LEU A 65 0.88 9.45 -11.03
N TYR A 66 0.59 8.56 -11.99
CA TYR A 66 -0.64 8.63 -12.75
C TYR A 66 -1.78 7.95 -12.00
N VAL A 67 -2.98 8.49 -12.14
CA VAL A 67 -4.20 7.90 -11.59
C VAL A 67 -4.85 7.06 -12.68
N GLY A 68 -4.84 5.74 -12.52
CA GLY A 68 -5.52 4.82 -13.44
C GLY A 68 -6.99 4.65 -13.11
N HIS A 69 -7.35 4.67 -11.81
CA HIS A 69 -8.73 4.54 -11.37
C HIS A 69 -8.97 5.23 -10.03
N TYR A 70 -10.18 5.75 -9.85
CA TYR A 70 -10.65 6.29 -8.57
C TYR A 70 -12.06 5.77 -8.28
N GLU A 71 -12.27 5.29 -7.06
CA GLU A 71 -13.56 4.80 -6.59
C GLU A 71 -13.87 5.42 -5.22
N LYS A 72 -15.05 6.06 -5.09
CA LYS A 72 -15.56 6.54 -3.80
C LYS A 72 -16.38 5.44 -3.13
N TYR A 73 -16.25 5.30 -1.82
CA TYR A 73 -17.02 4.37 -0.98
C TYR A 73 -18.02 5.14 -0.11
N ASP A 74 -19.31 4.89 -0.35
CA ASP A 74 -20.40 5.40 0.47
C ASP A 74 -21.50 4.33 0.58
N PRO A 75 -21.57 3.57 1.68
CA PRO A 75 -20.80 3.72 2.92
C PRO A 75 -19.30 3.32 2.78
N PRO A 76 -18.43 3.68 3.75
CA PRO A 76 -17.03 3.27 3.76
C PRO A 76 -16.85 1.75 3.53
N ARG A 77 -15.83 1.37 2.75
CA ARG A 77 -15.64 -0.02 2.33
C ARG A 77 -15.04 -0.84 3.47
N ASN A 78 -15.72 -1.91 3.84
CA ASN A 78 -15.23 -2.85 4.83
C ASN A 78 -14.15 -3.75 4.22
N LEU A 79 -12.94 -3.69 4.78
CA LEU A 79 -11.78 -4.48 4.34
C LEU A 79 -11.15 -5.31 5.48
N GLY A 80 -11.85 -5.43 6.62
CA GLY A 80 -11.33 -6.16 7.80
C GLY A 80 -10.39 -5.35 8.68
N TRP A 81 -10.27 -4.04 8.44
CA TRP A 81 -9.53 -3.11 9.27
C TRP A 81 -10.28 -1.80 9.50
N ILE A 82 -9.91 -1.11 10.58
CA ILE A 82 -10.43 0.20 10.95
C ILE A 82 -9.31 1.26 10.99
N PRO A 83 -9.63 2.52 10.69
CA PRO A 83 -10.89 2.97 10.11
C PRO A 83 -11.07 2.46 8.67
N ALA A 84 -12.32 2.14 8.32
CA ALA A 84 -12.68 1.69 6.98
C ALA A 84 -12.46 2.84 5.97
N PRO A 85 -11.79 2.61 4.84
CA PRO A 85 -11.52 3.67 3.88
C PRO A 85 -12.79 4.17 3.20
N THR A 86 -12.76 5.45 2.82
CA THR A 86 -13.84 6.15 2.13
C THR A 86 -13.62 6.25 0.62
N ALA A 87 -12.44 5.89 0.13
CA ALA A 87 -12.14 5.81 -1.29
C ALA A 87 -10.94 4.89 -1.56
N GLY A 88 -10.83 4.40 -2.80
CA GLY A 88 -9.66 3.73 -3.34
C GLY A 88 -9.15 4.49 -4.56
N ILE A 89 -7.83 4.58 -4.70
CA ILE A 89 -7.17 5.15 -5.87
C ILE A 89 -6.12 4.17 -6.39
N PHE A 90 -6.26 3.77 -7.64
CA PHE A 90 -5.25 2.97 -8.34
C PHE A 90 -4.25 3.91 -8.99
N VAL A 91 -2.99 3.79 -8.59
CA VAL A 91 -1.90 4.65 -9.03
C VAL A 91 -0.82 3.84 -9.75
N VAL A 92 -0.24 4.43 -10.80
CA VAL A 92 0.78 3.80 -11.64
C VAL A 92 1.99 4.73 -11.74
N PRO A 93 3.23 4.21 -11.59
CA PRO A 93 4.43 4.99 -11.87
C PRO A 93 4.49 5.48 -13.32
N PRO A 94 4.97 6.70 -13.59
CA PRO A 94 5.03 7.23 -14.95
C PRO A 94 5.76 6.36 -15.97
N GLU A 95 6.82 5.67 -15.55
CA GLU A 95 7.59 4.73 -16.35
C GLU A 95 6.81 3.48 -16.79
N ASN A 96 5.70 3.18 -16.12
CA ASN A 96 4.87 1.99 -16.33
C ASN A 96 3.44 2.33 -16.77
N ALA A 97 3.16 3.56 -17.20
CA ALA A 97 1.81 4.04 -17.48
C ALA A 97 1.03 3.19 -18.50
N ASP A 98 1.73 2.52 -19.43
CA ASP A 98 1.13 1.67 -20.47
C ASP A 98 0.84 0.23 -20.00
N GLN A 99 1.11 -0.11 -18.73
CA GLN A 99 0.93 -1.44 -18.16
C GLN A 99 -0.20 -1.42 -17.11
N GLU A 100 -1.38 -1.94 -17.48
CA GLU A 100 -2.59 -1.90 -16.62
C GLU A 100 -2.39 -2.53 -15.23
N ASP A 101 -1.56 -3.58 -15.14
CA ASP A 101 -1.32 -4.32 -13.88
C ASP A 101 -0.08 -3.82 -13.10
N ALA A 102 0.60 -2.76 -13.55
CA ALA A 102 1.82 -2.25 -12.93
C ALA A 102 1.59 -1.23 -11.81
N GLY A 103 0.34 -1.08 -11.36
CA GLY A 103 -0.06 -0.12 -10.34
C GLY A 103 -0.32 -0.71 -8.96
N CYS A 104 -0.63 0.18 -8.03
CA CYS A 104 -0.96 -0.15 -6.65
C CYS A 104 -2.29 0.52 -6.26
N MET A 105 -3.15 -0.22 -5.56
CA MET A 105 -4.35 0.36 -4.96
C MET A 105 -3.99 0.99 -3.60
N LEU A 106 -4.26 2.28 -3.46
CA LEU A 106 -4.13 3.02 -2.21
C LEU A 106 -5.52 3.33 -1.64
N TYR A 107 -5.67 3.12 -0.33
CA TYR A 107 -6.92 3.34 0.37
C TYR A 107 -6.88 4.68 1.11
N LEU A 108 -7.82 5.56 0.77
CA LEU A 108 -7.91 6.92 1.31
C LEU A 108 -8.98 7.02 2.41
N GLY A 109 -8.79 7.96 3.33
CA GLY A 109 -9.69 8.13 4.48
C GLY A 109 -9.59 7.01 5.53
N GLY A 110 -8.67 6.07 5.33
CA GLY A 110 -8.30 5.05 6.29
C GLY A 110 -7.24 5.56 7.28
N ALA A 111 -6.61 4.63 8.00
CA ALA A 111 -5.54 4.93 8.95
C ALA A 111 -4.21 5.30 8.29
N ASP A 112 -3.97 4.80 7.08
CA ASP A 112 -2.71 5.03 6.36
C ASP A 112 -2.51 6.54 6.16
N PRO A 113 -1.32 7.09 6.44
CA PRO A 113 -1.05 8.53 6.42
C PRO A 113 -0.85 9.06 4.99
N ILE A 114 -1.73 8.68 4.06
CA ILE A 114 -1.66 9.03 2.65
C ILE A 114 -2.38 10.35 2.42
N ARG A 115 -1.68 11.29 1.77
CA ARG A 115 -2.25 12.53 1.26
C ARG A 115 -1.99 12.62 -0.22
N VAL A 116 -3.04 12.89 -0.99
CA VAL A 116 -2.98 13.00 -2.45
C VAL A 116 -3.38 14.41 -2.83
N TYR A 117 -2.60 15.01 -3.72
CA TYR A 117 -2.83 16.35 -4.25
C TYR A 117 -2.72 16.27 -5.77
N PRO A 118 -3.61 16.95 -6.53
CA PRO A 118 -3.38 17.14 -7.95
C PRO A 118 -2.08 17.93 -8.13
N VAL A 119 -1.27 17.51 -9.10
CA VAL A 119 -0.10 18.29 -9.52
C VAL A 119 -0.60 19.32 -10.53
N GLU A 120 -0.44 20.60 -10.21
CA GLU A 120 -0.61 21.68 -11.19
C GLU A 120 0.67 21.76 -12.03
N ASP A 121 0.53 21.80 -13.35
CA ASP A 121 1.63 22.04 -14.30
C ASP A 121 2.02 23.53 -14.35
#